data_AF-A0A6L6B4L1-F1
#
_entry.id   AF-A0A6L6B4L1-F1
#
_cell.length_a   1.000
_cell.length_b   1.000
_cell.length_c   1.000
_cell.angle_alpha   90.00
_cell.angle_beta   90.00
_cell.angle_gamma   90.00
#
_symmetry.space_group_name_H-M   'P 1'
#
loop_
_entity.id
_entity.type
_entity.pdbx_description
1 polymer ?
#
loop_
_entity_poly.entity_id
_entity_poly.type
_entity_poly.pdbx_seq_one_letter_code
_entity_poly.pdbx_strand_id
1 'polypeptide(L)'
;RTSRCLIPATGYYEWATSLGKYPPKQPFYISNEAGAQLSIAGIWSSWQSEKGEVIQSAAIITREAVGELATIHSRMPVFMPIERWSYWLDPNMRDINRLIKMMDTPEPDAGLIAQPVSSRVNVVANNGAELIIPIELGAPETLF
;
A
#
# COMPACT_ATOMS: atom_id res chain seq x y z
N ARG A 1 2.02 23.29 -3.57
CA ARG A 1 2.32 22.71 -2.24
C ARG A 1 3.43 21.68 -2.44
N THR A 2 4.53 21.75 -1.69
CA THR A 2 5.77 20.98 -1.91
C THR A 2 5.92 19.78 -0.98
N SER A 3 4.81 19.25 -0.46
CA SER A 3 4.81 18.30 0.63
C SER A 3 4.63 16.86 0.17
N ARG A 4 5.28 16.50 -0.94
CA ARG A 4 5.33 15.12 -1.42
C ARG A 4 6.42 14.35 -0.66
N CYS A 5 6.21 13.07 -0.43
CA CYS A 5 7.18 12.18 0.21
C CYS A 5 7.10 10.78 -0.39
N LEU A 6 8.06 9.93 0.00
CA LEU A 6 8.01 8.49 -0.19
C LEU A 6 7.81 7.83 1.17
N ILE A 7 6.90 6.88 1.25
CA ILE A 7 6.61 6.08 2.45
C ILE A 7 7.21 4.70 2.20
N PRO A 8 8.33 4.37 2.86
CA PRO A 8 9.01 3.10 2.66
C PRO A 8 8.33 2.00 3.50
N ALA A 9 8.10 0.82 2.91
CA ALA A 9 7.48 -0.32 3.60
C ALA A 9 8.01 -1.66 3.05
N THR A 10 8.15 -2.69 3.89
CA THR A 10 8.49 -4.04 3.41
C THR A 10 7.31 -4.73 2.72
N GLY A 11 6.10 -4.31 3.06
CA GLY A 11 4.83 -4.76 2.51
C GLY A 11 3.68 -4.03 3.19
N TYR A 12 2.45 -4.35 2.81
CA TYR A 12 1.23 -3.85 3.43
C TYR A 12 0.20 -4.96 3.54
N TYR A 13 -0.81 -4.76 4.37
CA TYR A 13 -1.91 -5.71 4.50
C TYR A 13 -3.14 -5.18 3.76
N GLU A 14 -3.89 -6.10 3.14
CA GLU A 14 -5.26 -5.84 2.71
C GLU A 14 -6.19 -6.97 3.09
N TRP A 15 -7.48 -6.66 3.26
CA TRP A 15 -8.50 -7.64 3.59
C TRP A 15 -9.40 -7.89 2.40
N ALA A 16 -9.58 -9.18 2.08
CA ALA A 16 -10.50 -9.59 1.02
C ALA A 16 -11.92 -9.06 1.27
N THR A 17 -12.51 -8.48 0.24
CA THR A 17 -13.90 -8.00 0.27
C THR A 17 -14.88 -9.12 -0.07
N SER A 18 -16.16 -8.94 0.25
CA SER A 18 -17.22 -9.90 -0.08
C SER A 18 -17.55 -10.01 -1.57
N LEU A 19 -16.96 -9.15 -2.40
CA LEU A 19 -17.15 -9.14 -3.85
C LEU A 19 -15.99 -9.83 -4.59
N GLY A 20 -14.96 -10.26 -3.86
CA GLY A 20 -13.78 -10.90 -4.40
C GLY A 20 -13.90 -12.43 -4.50
N LYS A 21 -12.78 -13.07 -4.86
CA LYS A 21 -12.70 -14.54 -4.98
C LYS A 21 -12.38 -15.25 -3.66
N TYR A 22 -12.03 -14.49 -2.63
CA TYR A 22 -11.55 -15.01 -1.35
C TYR A 22 -12.61 -14.87 -0.24
N PRO A 23 -12.52 -15.67 0.84
CA PRO A 23 -13.38 -15.49 1.99
C PRO A 23 -13.34 -14.04 2.51
N PRO A 24 -14.50 -13.42 2.80
CA PRO A 24 -14.53 -12.05 3.28
C PRO A 24 -13.67 -11.89 4.54
N LYS A 25 -12.94 -10.77 4.61
CA LYS A 25 -12.01 -10.42 5.70
C LYS A 25 -10.80 -11.36 5.84
N GLN A 26 -10.49 -12.21 4.86
CA GLN A 26 -9.20 -12.89 4.80
C GLN A 26 -8.09 -11.84 4.61
N PRO A 27 -7.13 -11.70 5.55
CA PRO A 27 -6.00 -10.80 5.35
C PRO A 27 -4.97 -11.37 4.38
N PHE A 28 -4.40 -10.49 3.57
CA PHE A 28 -3.27 -10.75 2.69
C PHE A 28 -2.12 -9.84 3.07
N TYR A 29 -0.91 -10.38 3.12
CA TYR A 29 0.31 -9.60 3.11
C TYR A 29 0.77 -9.43 1.66
N ILE A 30 0.88 -8.19 1.22
CA ILE A 30 1.28 -7.81 -0.12
C ILE A 30 2.65 -7.16 -0.07
N SER A 31 3.60 -7.74 -0.79
CA SER A 31 5.01 -7.35 -0.77
C SER A 31 5.65 -7.51 -2.15
N ASN A 32 6.91 -7.07 -2.29
CA ASN A 32 7.67 -7.29 -3.50
C ASN A 32 8.22 -8.73 -3.52
N GLU A 33 8.10 -9.42 -4.66
CA GLU A 33 8.58 -10.79 -4.88
C GLU A 33 10.07 -10.94 -4.60
N ALA A 34 10.88 -9.94 -4.98
CA ALA A 34 12.32 -9.94 -4.77
C ALA A 34 12.75 -9.54 -3.35
N GLY A 35 11.80 -9.36 -2.42
CA GLY A 35 12.06 -8.88 -1.06
C GLY A 35 12.50 -7.41 -0.98
N ALA A 36 12.42 -6.68 -2.09
CA ALA A 36 12.75 -5.26 -2.15
C ALA A 36 11.71 -4.40 -1.39
N GLN A 37 12.14 -3.24 -0.90
CA GLN A 37 11.25 -2.32 -0.21
C GLN A 37 10.26 -1.66 -1.18
N LEU A 38 8.98 -1.60 -0.78
CA LEU A 38 7.97 -0.81 -1.46
C LEU A 38 8.19 0.67 -1.19
N SER A 39 8.20 1.47 -2.26
CA SER A 39 8.29 2.92 -2.17
C SER A 39 6.95 3.54 -2.56
N ILE A 40 6.18 3.92 -1.55
CA ILE A 40 4.79 4.35 -1.73
C ILE A 40 4.75 5.88 -1.85
N ALA A 41 4.05 6.39 -2.87
CA ALA A 41 3.84 7.82 -3.02
C ALA A 41 2.96 8.36 -1.89
N GLY A 42 3.46 9.39 -1.22
CA GLY A 42 2.76 10.02 -0.11
C GLY A 42 2.74 11.55 -0.21
N ILE A 43 1.87 12.14 0.60
CA ILE A 43 1.90 13.55 0.95
C ILE A 43 2.03 13.69 2.45
N TRP A 44 2.71 14.72 2.91
CA TRP A 44 2.84 15.02 4.33
C TRP A 44 2.39 16.46 4.63
N SER A 45 2.17 16.75 5.90
CA SER A 45 1.91 18.10 6.39
C SER A 45 2.39 18.23 7.83
N SER A 46 2.74 19.45 8.21
CA SER A 46 2.93 19.84 9.59
C SER A 46 1.70 20.63 10.05
N TRP A 47 1.17 20.30 11.21
CA TRP A 47 0.16 21.07 11.92
C TRP A 47 0.76 21.53 13.25
N GLN A 48 0.42 22.74 13.69
CA GLN A 48 0.85 23.26 14.99
C GLN A 48 -0.39 23.64 15.80
N SER A 49 -0.46 23.18 17.05
CA SER A 49 -1.50 23.54 17.99
C SER A 49 -1.30 24.95 18.54
N GLU A 50 -2.33 25.54 19.12
CA GLU A 50 -2.26 26.84 19.81
C GLU A 50 -1.27 26.83 20.99
N LYS A 51 -0.97 25.65 21.55
CA LYS A 51 0.01 25.46 22.64
C LYS A 51 1.43 25.26 22.11
N GLY A 52 1.64 25.36 20.80
CA GLY A 52 2.93 25.21 20.15
C GLY A 52 3.34 23.77 19.80
N GLU A 53 2.49 22.78 20.10
CA GLU A 53 2.75 21.37 19.76
C GLU A 53 2.73 21.18 18.25
N VAL A 54 3.75 20.52 17.70
CA VAL A 54 3.86 20.27 16.26
C VAL A 54 3.59 18.80 15.97
N ILE A 55 2.61 18.52 15.11
CA ILE A 55 2.31 17.20 14.58
C ILE A 55 2.70 17.15 13.11
N GLN A 56 3.60 16.23 12.78
CA GLN A 56 3.91 15.88 11.40
C GLN A 56 3.18 14.58 11.05
N SER A 57 2.39 14.63 9.99
CA SER A 57 1.63 13.48 9.51
C SER A 57 1.80 13.28 8.02
N ALA A 58 1.60 12.04 7.57
CA ALA A 58 1.64 11.68 6.17
C ALA A 58 0.40 10.84 5.79
N ALA A 59 0.04 10.89 4.52
CA ALA A 59 -1.01 10.09 3.91
C ALA A 59 -0.46 9.40 2.66
N ILE A 60 -0.83 8.13 2.49
CA ILE A 60 -0.54 7.34 1.29
C ILE A 60 -1.49 7.76 0.17
N ILE A 61 -0.95 7.94 -1.04
CA ILE A 61 -1.76 8.09 -2.25
C ILE A 61 -2.13 6.69 -2.76
N THR A 62 -3.41 6.50 -3.06
CA THR A 62 -3.94 5.23 -3.58
C THR A 62 -4.45 5.39 -5.00
N ARG A 63 -4.55 4.27 -5.73
CA ARG A 63 -5.17 4.13 -7.05
C ARG A 63 -6.11 2.93 -7.06
N GLU A 64 -6.86 2.75 -8.14
CA GLU A 64 -7.60 1.50 -8.37
C GLU A 64 -6.64 0.32 -8.42
N ALA A 65 -7.00 -0.77 -7.76
CA ALA A 65 -6.25 -2.02 -7.83
C ALA A 65 -6.41 -2.64 -9.23
N VAL A 66 -5.40 -3.39 -9.64
CA VAL A 66 -5.39 -4.13 -10.91
C VAL A 66 -5.01 -5.59 -10.66
N GLY A 67 -5.15 -6.43 -11.69
CA GLY A 67 -4.69 -7.81 -11.66
C GLY A 67 -5.25 -8.60 -10.49
N GLU A 68 -4.37 -9.35 -9.83
CA GLU A 68 -4.70 -10.19 -8.67
C GLU A 68 -5.19 -9.36 -7.47
N LEU A 69 -4.60 -8.18 -7.24
CA LEU A 69 -4.94 -7.31 -6.12
C LEU A 69 -6.39 -6.81 -6.19
N ALA A 70 -6.91 -6.59 -7.40
CA ALA A 70 -8.31 -6.21 -7.61
C ALA A 70 -9.30 -7.29 -7.16
N THR A 71 -8.86 -8.55 -7.08
CA THR A 71 -9.70 -9.66 -6.56
C THR A 71 -9.74 -9.69 -5.02
N ILE A 72 -8.86 -8.95 -4.36
CA ILE A 72 -8.76 -8.82 -2.90
C ILE A 72 -9.47 -7.54 -2.46
N HIS A 73 -9.07 -6.39 -2.98
CA HIS A 73 -9.60 -5.08 -2.61
C HIS A 73 -9.62 -4.11 -3.80
N SER A 74 -10.48 -3.10 -3.77
CA SER A 74 -10.70 -2.18 -4.91
C SER A 74 -9.59 -1.14 -5.10
N ARG A 75 -8.70 -0.99 -4.12
CA ARG A 75 -7.64 0.03 -4.09
C ARG A 75 -6.28 -0.61 -3.79
N MET A 76 -5.24 0.02 -4.32
CA MET A 76 -3.84 -0.29 -3.98
C MET A 76 -3.05 1.01 -3.79
N PRO A 77 -1.92 0.98 -3.07
CA PRO A 77 -1.00 2.12 -3.00
C PRO A 77 -0.44 2.48 -4.38
N VAL A 78 -0.10 3.75 -4.58
CA VAL A 78 0.71 4.18 -5.74
C VAL A 78 2.17 3.90 -5.42
N PHE A 79 2.77 2.90 -6.07
CA PHE A 79 4.21 2.65 -5.98
C PHE A 79 4.98 3.56 -6.93
N MET A 80 6.03 4.20 -6.43
CA MET A 80 6.87 5.13 -7.17
C MET A 80 8.17 4.43 -7.61
N PRO A 81 8.39 4.23 -8.92
CA PRO A 81 9.64 3.70 -9.45
C PRO A 81 10.85 4.57 -9.08
N ILE A 82 11.99 3.93 -8.85
CA ILE A 82 13.21 4.59 -8.34
C ILE A 82 13.70 5.71 -9.26
N GLU A 83 13.57 5.54 -10.57
CA GLU A 83 13.95 6.52 -11.58
C GLU A 83 13.10 7.81 -11.54
N ARG A 84 11.95 7.79 -10.84
CA ARG A 84 11.06 8.93 -10.68
C ARG A 84 11.22 9.64 -9.33
N TRP A 85 11.99 9.10 -8.39
CA TRP A 85 12.08 9.63 -7.02
C TRP A 85 12.59 11.07 -6.97
N SER A 86 13.65 11.38 -7.71
CA SER A 86 14.24 12.73 -7.75
C SER A 86 13.22 13.77 -8.20
N TYR A 87 12.44 13.47 -9.25
CA TYR A 87 11.40 14.35 -9.75
C TYR A 87 10.20 14.45 -8.82
N TRP A 88 9.80 13.33 -8.21
CA TRP A 88 8.72 13.30 -7.23
C TRP A 88 9.04 14.15 -6.00
N LEU A 89 10.27 14.06 -5.50
CA LEU A 89 10.73 14.75 -4.29
C LEU A 89 11.20 16.19 -4.55
N ASP A 90 11.39 16.60 -5.82
CA ASP A 90 11.82 17.96 -6.16
C ASP A 90 10.74 19.00 -5.79
N PRO A 91 10.97 19.90 -4.81
CA PRO A 91 9.99 20.92 -4.43
C PRO A 91 9.73 21.96 -5.54
N ASN A 92 10.62 22.06 -6.54
CA ASN A 92 10.44 22.95 -7.68
C ASN A 92 9.56 22.35 -8.77
N MET A 93 9.32 21.04 -8.75
CA MET A 93 8.35 20.39 -9.63
C MET A 93 6.92 20.78 -9.23
N ARG A 94 6.35 21.74 -9.97
CA ARG A 94 5.01 22.32 -9.76
C ARG A 94 4.00 22.00 -10.85
N ASP A 95 4.43 21.37 -11.95
CA ASP A 95 3.55 20.94 -13.04
C ASP A 95 2.69 19.76 -12.59
N ILE A 96 1.40 20.03 -12.37
CA ILE A 96 0.43 19.05 -11.88
C ILE A 96 0.25 17.90 -12.87
N ASN A 97 0.23 18.18 -14.17
CA ASN A 97 0.03 17.14 -15.19
C ASN A 97 1.22 16.18 -15.20
N ARG A 98 2.44 16.70 -15.06
CA ARG A 98 3.64 15.86 -14.91
C ARG A 98 3.58 15.02 -13.64
N LEU A 99 3.17 15.59 -12.51
CA LEU A 99 3.05 14.86 -11.25
C LEU A 99 2.00 13.74 -11.31
N ILE A 100 0.84 13.98 -11.94
CA ILE A 100 -0.17 12.95 -12.18
C ILE A 100 0.41 11.84 -13.06
N LYS A 101 1.09 12.22 -14.16
CA LYS A 101 1.72 11.25 -15.07
C LYS A 101 2.83 10.42 -14.39
N MET A 102 3.53 10.97 -13.40
CA MET A 102 4.52 10.21 -12.63
C MET A 102 3.90 9.10 -11.78
N MET A 103 2.65 9.28 -11.33
CA MET A 103 1.91 8.25 -10.58
C MET A 103 1.28 7.20 -11.49
N ASP A 104 1.20 7.48 -12.79
CA ASP A 104 0.70 6.55 -13.79
C ASP A 104 1.83 5.59 -14.22
N THR A 105 1.80 4.40 -13.66
CA THR A 105 2.68 3.28 -14.02
C THR A 105 1.83 2.24 -14.75
N PRO A 106 2.22 1.81 -15.97
CA PRO A 106 1.45 0.87 -16.79
C PRO A 106 1.16 -0.48 -16.12
N GLU A 107 2.14 -1.02 -15.41
CA GLU A 107 2.04 -2.30 -14.68
C GLU A 107 2.29 -2.04 -13.18
N PRO A 108 1.32 -1.43 -12.48
CA PRO A 108 1.54 -0.95 -11.11
C PRO A 108 1.65 -2.08 -10.08
N ASP A 109 1.23 -3.29 -10.44
CA ASP A 109 1.33 -4.52 -9.64
C ASP A 109 2.54 -5.39 -10.04
N ALA A 110 3.36 -4.95 -10.99
CA ALA A 110 4.53 -5.71 -11.44
C ALA A 110 5.49 -6.03 -10.27
N GLY A 111 5.79 -7.32 -10.12
CA GLY A 111 6.68 -7.82 -9.06
C GLY A 111 6.06 -7.80 -7.66
N LEU A 112 4.74 -7.57 -7.54
CA LEU A 112 4.04 -7.74 -6.28
C LEU A 112 3.50 -9.16 -6.14
N ILE A 113 3.58 -9.68 -4.91
CA ILE A 113 2.94 -10.93 -4.51
C ILE A 113 1.93 -10.64 -3.42
N ALA A 114 0.80 -11.35 -3.43
CA ALA A 114 -0.22 -11.31 -2.39
C ALA A 114 -0.33 -12.69 -1.74
N GLN A 115 0.05 -12.79 -0.48
CA GLN A 115 0.03 -14.05 0.26
C GLN A 115 -1.01 -13.99 1.38
N PRO A 116 -1.96 -14.94 1.47
CA PRO A 116 -2.89 -14.98 2.58
C PRO A 116 -2.14 -15.22 3.89
N VAL A 117 -2.50 -14.50 4.94
CA VAL A 117 -1.86 -14.60 6.26
C VAL A 117 -2.86 -14.86 7.37
N SER A 118 -2.37 -15.10 8.57
CA SER A 118 -3.22 -15.33 9.74
C SER A 118 -4.04 -14.08 10.11
N SER A 119 -5.28 -14.30 10.55
CA SER A 119 -6.14 -13.25 11.15
C SER A 119 -5.58 -12.63 12.44
N ARG A 120 -4.47 -13.17 12.98
CA ARG A 120 -3.71 -12.54 14.08
C ARG A 120 -3.32 -11.10 13.79
N VAL A 121 -3.12 -10.72 12.52
CA VAL A 121 -2.81 -9.33 12.13
C VAL A 121 -3.94 -8.35 12.46
N ASN A 122 -5.17 -8.82 12.67
CA ASN A 122 -6.31 -7.97 13.02
C ASN A 122 -6.18 -7.36 14.42
N VAL A 123 -5.35 -7.94 15.28
CA VAL A 123 -5.09 -7.42 16.63
C VAL A 123 -3.85 -6.54 16.57
N VAL A 124 -4.05 -5.22 16.60
CA VAL A 124 -2.98 -4.21 16.44
C VAL A 124 -1.84 -4.31 17.47
N ALA A 125 -2.07 -4.97 18.60
CA ALA A 125 -1.04 -5.22 19.60
C ALA A 125 -0.04 -6.33 19.19
N ASN A 126 -0.38 -7.14 18.19
CA ASN A 126 0.52 -8.14 17.64
C ASN A 126 1.53 -7.47 16.70
N ASN A 127 2.82 -7.76 16.89
CA ASN A 127 3.90 -7.15 16.10
C ASN A 127 5.04 -8.15 15.79
N GLY A 128 4.73 -9.45 15.77
CA GLY A 128 5.70 -10.50 15.54
C GLY A 128 5.92 -10.81 14.05
N ALA A 129 7.07 -11.39 13.71
CA ALA A 129 7.41 -11.75 12.34
C ALA A 129 6.49 -12.83 11.76
N GLU A 130 5.77 -13.57 12.61
CA GLU A 130 4.79 -14.57 12.19
C GLU A 130 3.59 -13.98 11.44
N LEU A 131 3.36 -12.67 11.55
CA LEU A 131 2.21 -11.99 10.93
C LEU A 131 2.28 -11.92 9.40
N ILE A 132 3.46 -12.13 8.83
CA ILE A 132 3.68 -12.15 7.38
C ILE A 132 3.90 -13.57 6.82
N ILE A 133 3.86 -14.59 7.68
CA ILE A 133 4.05 -15.98 7.24
C ILE A 133 2.78 -16.41 6.49
N PRO A 134 2.90 -16.86 5.22
CA PRO A 134 1.76 -17.33 4.45
C PRO A 134 1.05 -18.51 5.12
N ILE A 135 -0.27 -18.56 4.96
CA ILE A 135 -1.10 -19.70 5.35
C ILE A 135 -1.70 -20.35 4.11
N GLU A 136 -2.03 -21.64 4.20
CA GLU A 136 -2.85 -22.27 3.19
C GLU A 136 -4.32 -21.90 3.43
N LEU A 137 -4.98 -21.39 2.39
CA LEU A 137 -6.44 -21.31 2.40
C LEU A 137 -6.97 -22.70 2.04
N GLY A 138 -7.73 -23.30 2.94
CA GLY A 138 -8.44 -24.55 2.65
C GLY A 138 -9.35 -24.41 1.43
N ALA A 139 -9.84 -25.53 0.90
CA ALA A 139 -10.83 -25.50 -0.16
C ALA A 139 -12.02 -24.62 0.26
N PRO A 140 -12.55 -23.77 -0.63
CA PRO A 140 -13.70 -22.94 -0.30
C PRO A 140 -14.83 -23.86 0.18
N GLU A 141 -15.24 -23.70 1.44
CA GLU A 141 -16.44 -24.38 1.95
C GLU A 141 -17.64 -23.80 1.20
N THR A 142 -18.03 -24.45 0.11
CA THR A 142 -19.30 -24.19 -0.55
C THR A 142 -20.40 -24.70 0.37
N LEU A 143 -20.82 -23.85 1.31
CA LEU A 143 -22.09 -24.02 2.00
C LEU A 143 -23.18 -23.65 0.99
N PHE A 144 -23.73 -24.66 0.34
CA PHE A 144 -25.07 -24.58 -0.24
C PHE A 144 -26.10 -24.31 0.85
#